data_AF-A0A923D109-F1
#
_entry.id   AF-A0A923D109-F1
#
_cell.length_a   1.000
_cell.length_b   1.000
_cell.length_c   1.000
_cell.angle_alpha   90.00
_cell.angle_beta   90.00
_cell.angle_gamma   90.00
#
_symmetry.space_group_name_H-M   'P 1'
#
loop_
_entity.id
_entity.type
_entity.pdbx_description
1 polymer ?
#
loop_
_entity_poly.entity_id
_entity_poly.type
_entity_poly.pdbx_seq_one_letter_code
_entity_poly.pdbx_strand_id
1 'polypeptide(L)'
;MRKGCTTAALLLAAWVAAWAPPATASAPRFDACVTVVADPGVDPGVARECREALAQAWPAMVAEVWPIDGARPRFEIRLLTTDGFRALHRDRIADWGVGLAAADLAWVDVERSLGGGRTAAHVTLHEAVHCLLHQALPGVAGVPAWFHEGLAQDLSGEWRFRDTVSLILDGRVPDLARLETGFPSDAARADQAYRTGLLAVQSLRDWHGRDVVPRLIDAARREGDFRAAMREVTGAEPAAFRERFAGSVRLRFGWLVAATRWPTFFVLLAAAAAAGIVARRRRDRRRFAALDDRPPERPEIEPEPQ
;
A
#
# COMPACT_ATOMS: atom_id res chain seq x y z
N MET A 1 -8.23 45.09 -6.48
CA MET A 1 -7.78 44.19 -7.57
C MET A 1 -6.58 43.39 -7.04
N ARG A 2 -6.76 42.16 -6.52
CA ARG A 2 -6.55 40.85 -7.21
C ARG A 2 -5.24 40.86 -8.03
N LYS A 3 -4.24 39.99 -7.82
CA LYS A 3 -4.19 38.52 -7.57
C LYS A 3 -2.83 38.23 -6.88
N GLY A 4 -2.63 37.30 -5.94
CA GLY A 4 -3.08 35.91 -5.95
C GLY A 4 -1.98 35.01 -6.53
N CYS A 5 -0.98 34.62 -5.72
CA CYS A 5 -0.07 33.51 -5.99
C CYS A 5 -0.03 32.60 -4.74
N THR A 6 -0.99 31.68 -4.73
CA THR A 6 -1.02 30.35 -4.09
C THR A 6 0.40 29.81 -3.81
N THR A 7 0.86 29.61 -2.57
CA THR A 7 0.47 28.57 -1.58
C THR A 7 0.25 27.19 -2.21
N ALA A 8 1.33 26.48 -2.52
CA ALA A 8 1.29 25.05 -2.86
C ALA A 8 2.66 24.35 -2.73
N ALA A 9 3.43 24.60 -1.66
CA ALA A 9 4.73 23.94 -1.45
C ALA A 9 5.04 23.57 0.01
N LEU A 10 4.04 23.51 0.87
CA LEU A 10 4.19 23.02 2.24
C LEU A 10 3.07 22.02 2.47
N LEU A 11 3.44 20.74 2.61
CA LEU A 11 2.79 19.67 3.41
C LEU A 11 3.25 18.32 2.86
N LEU A 12 4.51 17.96 3.07
CA LEU A 12 5.00 16.57 2.95
C LEU A 12 6.22 16.40 3.87
N ALA A 13 5.99 16.63 5.16
CA ALA A 13 6.92 16.25 6.21
C ALA A 13 6.12 15.85 7.46
N ALA A 14 6.64 14.79 8.09
CA ALA A 14 6.26 14.23 9.40
C ALA A 14 5.03 13.30 9.42
N TRP A 15 5.29 12.00 9.59
CA TRP A 15 5.17 11.35 10.91
C TRP A 15 5.60 9.88 10.82
N VAL A 16 6.88 9.60 11.13
CA VAL A 16 7.23 8.32 11.75
C VAL A 16 7.16 8.59 13.25
N ALA A 17 5.98 8.42 13.83
CA ALA A 17 5.90 8.32 15.28
C ALA A 17 6.17 6.88 15.67
N ALA A 18 7.23 6.71 16.46
CA ALA A 18 7.37 5.58 17.34
C ALA A 18 6.10 5.48 18.20
N TRP A 19 5.31 4.44 17.97
CA TRP A 19 4.19 4.10 18.82
C TRP A 19 4.71 3.57 20.16
N ALA A 20 4.13 4.06 21.25
CA ALA A 20 4.13 3.37 22.53
C ALA A 20 2.69 2.87 22.77
N PRO A 21 2.47 1.57 22.96
CA PRO A 21 1.13 1.04 23.25
C PRO A 21 0.51 1.71 24.48
N PRO A 22 -0.81 1.97 24.50
CA PRO A 22 -1.50 2.21 25.75
C PRO A 22 -1.31 0.99 26.66
N ALA A 23 -1.08 1.22 27.96
CA ALA A 23 -0.92 0.16 28.95
C ALA A 23 -2.25 -0.58 29.17
N THR A 24 -2.55 -1.56 28.32
CA THR A 24 -3.58 -2.58 28.54
C THR A 24 -2.94 -3.82 29.14
N ALA A 25 -3.78 -4.73 29.69
CA ALA A 25 -3.38 -5.99 30.31
C ALA A 25 -2.16 -6.62 29.62
N SER A 26 -1.19 -7.11 30.40
CA SER A 26 0.11 -7.56 29.88
C SER A 26 -0.10 -8.46 28.65
N ALA A 27 0.32 -7.97 27.48
CA ALA A 27 0.16 -8.70 26.24
C ALA A 27 0.65 -10.15 26.43
N PRO A 28 -0.08 -11.16 25.92
CA PRO A 28 0.33 -12.55 26.03
C PRO A 28 1.79 -12.69 25.61
N ARG A 29 2.62 -13.37 26.43
CA ARG A 29 4.06 -13.48 26.17
C ARG A 29 4.30 -14.27 24.89
N PHE A 30 5.20 -13.79 24.03
CA PHE A 30 5.56 -14.43 22.77
C PHE A 30 5.89 -15.94 22.94
N ASP A 31 6.81 -16.28 23.84
CA ASP A 31 7.26 -17.67 24.05
C ASP A 31 6.16 -18.60 24.60
N ALA A 32 5.06 -18.04 25.12
CA ALA A 32 3.90 -18.82 25.57
C ALA A 32 2.87 -19.07 24.45
N CYS A 33 3.01 -18.39 23.32
CA CYS A 33 2.04 -18.36 22.23
C CYS A 33 2.59 -18.98 20.95
N VAL A 34 3.85 -18.69 20.62
CA VAL A 34 4.42 -19.06 19.32
C VAL A 34 5.60 -19.99 19.51
N THR A 35 5.59 -21.10 18.77
CA THR A 35 6.75 -22.00 18.68
C THR A 35 7.32 -21.92 17.27
N VAL A 36 8.61 -21.57 17.14
CA VAL A 36 9.32 -21.59 15.86
C VAL A 36 10.20 -22.82 15.80
N VAL A 37 9.94 -23.70 14.83
CA VAL A 37 10.65 -24.97 14.59
C VAL A 37 11.33 -24.88 13.23
N ALA A 38 12.60 -25.26 13.15
CA ALA A 38 13.33 -25.32 11.89
C ALA A 38 13.61 -26.77 11.51
N ASP A 39 13.31 -27.14 10.27
CA ASP A 39 13.57 -28.48 9.75
C ASP A 39 15.07 -28.75 9.58
N PRO A 40 15.48 -30.03 9.58
CA PRO A 40 16.87 -30.40 9.28
C PRO A 40 17.33 -29.81 7.95
N GLY A 41 18.42 -29.05 7.96
CA GLY A 41 18.99 -28.39 6.78
C GLY A 41 18.73 -26.88 6.72
N VAL A 42 17.82 -26.35 7.53
CA VAL A 42 17.66 -24.89 7.69
C VAL A 42 18.80 -24.32 8.54
N ASP A 43 19.39 -23.21 8.07
CA ASP A 43 20.44 -22.49 8.81
C ASP A 43 19.92 -22.02 10.19
N PRO A 44 20.56 -22.42 11.31
CA PRO A 44 20.19 -21.96 12.65
C PRO A 44 20.20 -20.43 12.81
N GLY A 45 21.03 -19.72 12.04
CA GLY A 45 21.07 -18.26 12.00
C GLY A 45 19.76 -17.65 11.48
N VAL A 46 19.22 -18.19 10.40
CA VAL A 46 17.93 -17.77 9.82
C VAL A 46 16.79 -18.05 10.80
N ALA A 47 16.81 -19.22 11.44
CA ALA A 47 15.79 -19.57 12.44
C ALA A 47 15.80 -18.61 13.64
N ARG A 48 16.99 -18.21 14.10
CA ARG A 48 17.15 -17.20 15.16
C ARG A 48 16.65 -15.82 14.71
N GLU A 49 17.00 -15.37 13.51
CA GLU A 49 16.53 -14.10 12.95
C GLU A 49 14.99 -14.04 12.89
N CYS A 50 14.36 -15.11 12.39
CA CYS A 50 12.90 -15.19 12.31
C CYS A 50 12.24 -15.11 13.69
N ARG A 51 12.80 -15.82 14.69
CA ARG A 51 12.31 -15.78 16.07
C ARG A 51 12.47 -14.40 16.70
N GLU A 52 13.62 -13.76 16.51
CA GLU A 52 13.91 -12.41 17.04
C GLU A 52 12.98 -11.36 16.43
N ALA A 53 12.78 -11.42 15.10
CA ALA A 53 11.85 -10.54 14.40
C ALA A 53 10.41 -10.69 14.92
N LEU A 54 9.94 -11.92 15.08
CA LEU A 54 8.63 -12.20 15.66
C LEU A 54 8.51 -11.67 17.08
N ALA A 55 9.48 -11.97 17.94
CA ALA A 55 9.47 -11.53 19.33
C ALA A 55 9.42 -10.00 19.44
N GLN A 56 10.13 -9.29 18.54
CA GLN A 56 10.13 -7.84 18.46
C GLN A 56 8.78 -7.27 17.97
N ALA A 57 8.18 -7.88 16.94
CA ALA A 57 6.90 -7.42 16.36
C ALA A 57 5.67 -7.85 17.18
N TRP A 58 5.80 -8.88 18.01
CA TRP A 58 4.70 -9.54 18.71
C TRP A 58 3.77 -8.58 19.48
N PRO A 59 4.26 -7.61 20.28
CA PRO A 59 3.37 -6.72 21.01
C PRO A 59 2.46 -5.88 20.10
N ALA A 60 2.98 -5.45 18.94
CA ALA A 60 2.21 -4.69 17.96
C ALA A 60 1.19 -5.59 17.23
N MET A 61 1.59 -6.80 16.83
CA MET A 61 0.70 -7.76 16.18
C MET A 61 -0.49 -8.14 17.06
N VAL A 62 -0.24 -8.46 18.33
CA VAL A 62 -1.30 -8.80 19.29
C VAL A 62 -2.22 -7.61 19.56
N ALA A 63 -1.65 -6.41 19.76
CA ALA A 63 -2.46 -5.22 20.02
C ALA A 63 -3.43 -4.89 18.86
N GLU A 64 -3.01 -5.18 17.62
CA GLU A 64 -3.80 -4.88 16.42
C GLU A 64 -4.77 -6.01 16.07
N VAL A 65 -4.34 -7.27 16.15
CA VAL A 65 -5.05 -8.44 15.60
C VAL A 65 -5.75 -9.29 16.67
N TRP A 66 -5.35 -9.16 17.93
CA TRP A 66 -5.87 -9.98 19.03
C TRP A 66 -6.54 -9.15 20.14
N PRO A 67 -7.69 -8.51 19.87
CA PRO A 67 -8.43 -7.75 20.88
C PRO A 67 -9.18 -8.64 21.90
N ILE A 68 -8.76 -9.90 22.08
CA ILE A 68 -9.51 -10.92 22.83
C ILE A 68 -8.95 -11.04 24.25
N ASP A 69 -9.70 -10.51 25.22
CA ASP A 69 -9.32 -10.59 26.63
C ASP A 69 -9.40 -12.04 27.17
N GLY A 70 -8.41 -12.42 27.97
CA GLY A 70 -8.38 -13.71 28.68
C GLY A 70 -8.04 -14.94 27.82
N ALA A 71 -8.01 -14.81 26.49
CA ALA A 71 -7.55 -15.84 25.57
C ALA A 71 -6.13 -15.53 25.06
N ARG A 72 -5.34 -16.58 24.81
CA ARG A 72 -4.02 -16.45 24.18
C ARG A 72 -4.01 -17.17 22.83
N PRO A 73 -3.47 -16.55 21.77
CA PRO A 73 -3.27 -17.25 20.52
C PRO A 73 -2.20 -18.32 20.72
N ARG A 74 -2.33 -19.45 20.03
CA ARG A 74 -1.28 -20.48 20.03
C ARG A 74 -1.07 -21.09 18.66
N PHE A 75 0.15 -21.03 18.15
CA PHE A 75 0.49 -21.64 16.87
C PHE A 75 1.97 -21.97 16.76
N GLU A 76 2.28 -22.86 15.83
CA GLU A 76 3.64 -23.25 15.45
C GLU A 76 3.98 -22.68 14.08
N ILE A 77 5.23 -22.28 13.87
CA ILE A 77 5.77 -21.92 12.57
C ILE A 77 6.91 -22.87 12.25
N ARG A 78 6.80 -23.54 11.11
CA ARG A 78 7.83 -24.43 10.57
C ARG A 78 8.61 -23.75 9.47
N LEU A 79 9.91 -23.61 9.70
CA LEU A 79 10.86 -23.13 8.73
C LEU A 79 11.39 -24.33 7.96
N LEU A 80 11.16 -24.36 6.64
CA LEU A 80 11.45 -25.47 5.77
C LEU A 80 12.45 -25.08 4.68
N THR A 81 13.26 -26.04 4.25
CA THR A 81 13.98 -25.93 2.97
C THR A 81 12.99 -25.95 1.80
N THR A 82 13.42 -25.49 0.62
CA THR A 82 12.58 -25.48 -0.59
C THR A 82 12.02 -26.87 -0.89
N ASP A 83 12.88 -27.89 -0.77
CA ASP A 83 12.50 -29.27 -1.06
C ASP A 83 11.51 -29.81 -0.02
N GLY A 84 11.70 -29.50 1.26
CA GLY A 84 10.76 -29.85 2.33
C GLY A 84 9.40 -29.19 2.12
N PHE A 85 9.38 -27.89 1.80
CA PHE A 85 8.16 -27.15 1.53
C PHE A 85 7.39 -27.70 0.32
N ARG A 86 8.09 -27.96 -0.80
CA ARG A 86 7.48 -28.55 -2.00
C ARG A 86 6.98 -29.97 -1.77
N ALA A 87 7.68 -30.77 -0.98
CA ALA A 87 7.24 -32.13 -0.67
C ALA A 87 5.90 -32.15 0.06
N LEU A 88 5.65 -31.16 0.93
CA LEU A 88 4.40 -31.04 1.69
C LEU A 88 3.26 -30.39 0.91
N HIS A 89 3.58 -29.51 -0.05
CA HIS A 89 2.59 -28.58 -0.59
C HIS A 89 2.50 -28.49 -2.12
N ARG A 90 3.15 -29.40 -2.86
CA ARG A 90 3.24 -29.39 -4.34
C ARG A 90 1.93 -29.05 -5.08
N ASP A 91 0.79 -29.55 -4.59
CA ASP A 91 -0.51 -29.42 -5.27
C ASP A 91 -1.44 -28.38 -4.61
N ARG A 92 -0.98 -27.66 -3.57
CA ARG A 92 -1.82 -26.81 -2.72
C ARG A 92 -1.54 -25.31 -2.84
N ILE A 93 -0.43 -24.91 -3.47
CA ILE A 93 0.01 -23.52 -3.51
C ILE A 93 0.51 -23.19 -4.90
N ALA A 94 0.30 -21.95 -5.34
CA ALA A 94 0.88 -21.47 -6.59
C ALA A 94 2.42 -21.48 -6.52
N ASP A 95 3.08 -21.65 -7.66
CA ASP A 95 4.53 -21.85 -7.75
C ASP A 95 5.37 -20.71 -7.13
N TRP A 96 4.78 -19.53 -6.95
CA TRP A 96 5.42 -18.35 -6.35
C TRP A 96 5.24 -18.25 -4.83
N GLY A 97 4.34 -19.04 -4.22
CA GLY A 97 4.13 -19.04 -2.78
C GLY A 97 5.37 -19.52 -2.02
N VAL A 98 5.78 -18.76 -1.00
CA VAL A 98 6.91 -19.08 -0.11
C VAL A 98 6.47 -19.23 1.35
N GLY A 99 5.17 -19.17 1.60
CA GLY A 99 4.57 -19.35 2.91
C GLY A 99 3.13 -19.85 2.78
N LEU A 100 2.65 -20.50 3.84
CA LEU A 100 1.27 -20.94 3.97
C LEU A 100 0.92 -20.96 5.46
N ALA A 101 -0.21 -20.37 5.82
CA ALA A 101 -0.71 -20.38 7.19
C ALA A 101 -2.09 -21.03 7.31
N ALA A 102 -2.24 -21.79 8.39
CA ALA A 102 -3.51 -22.20 8.97
C ALA A 102 -3.66 -21.53 10.36
N ALA A 103 -4.72 -21.85 11.10
CA ALA A 103 -4.95 -21.25 12.41
C ALA A 103 -3.83 -21.58 13.41
N ASP A 104 -3.44 -22.86 13.51
CA ASP A 104 -2.52 -23.39 14.52
C ASP A 104 -1.11 -23.69 14.01
N LEU A 105 -0.90 -23.59 12.69
CA LEU A 105 0.35 -23.97 12.04
C LEU A 105 0.61 -23.12 10.80
N ALA A 106 1.84 -22.65 10.64
CA ALA A 106 2.33 -22.05 9.41
C ALA A 106 3.61 -22.72 8.92
N TRP A 107 3.85 -22.65 7.63
CA TRP A 107 5.04 -23.14 6.96
C TRP A 107 5.68 -22.01 6.15
N VAL A 108 7.01 -21.91 6.21
CA VAL A 108 7.79 -20.90 5.49
C VAL A 108 8.93 -21.59 4.74
N ASP A 109 9.00 -21.37 3.44
CA ASP A 109 10.13 -21.76 2.59
C ASP A 109 11.25 -20.73 2.77
N VAL A 110 12.23 -21.02 3.63
CA VAL A 110 13.26 -20.02 4.00
C VAL A 110 14.27 -19.76 2.89
N GLU A 111 14.49 -20.71 1.99
CA GLU A 111 15.50 -20.60 0.93
C GLU A 111 14.98 -19.74 -0.22
N ARG A 112 13.71 -19.91 -0.60
CA ARG A 112 13.07 -19.05 -1.62
C ARG A 112 12.65 -17.70 -1.06
N SER A 113 12.51 -17.57 0.26
CA SER A 113 12.25 -16.30 0.93
C SER A 113 13.42 -15.30 0.86
N LEU A 114 14.58 -15.70 0.32
CA LEU A 114 15.75 -14.83 0.11
C LEU A 114 15.73 -14.09 -1.25
N GLY A 115 14.70 -14.31 -2.08
CA GLY A 115 14.58 -13.70 -3.40
C GLY A 115 13.81 -12.37 -3.41
N GLY A 116 14.29 -11.37 -4.15
CA GLY A 116 13.50 -10.20 -4.54
C GLY A 116 13.31 -9.09 -3.49
N GLY A 117 14.12 -9.07 -2.41
CA GLY A 117 14.07 -8.03 -1.38
C GLY A 117 13.22 -8.37 -0.15
N ARG A 118 12.61 -9.57 -0.13
CA ARG A 118 11.97 -10.17 1.04
C ARG A 118 13.01 -11.00 1.81
N THR A 119 12.81 -11.21 3.11
CA THR A 119 13.62 -12.12 3.92
C THR A 119 12.73 -13.17 4.57
N ALA A 120 13.31 -14.31 4.98
CA ALA A 120 12.57 -15.33 5.73
C ALA A 120 11.90 -14.77 6.99
N ALA A 121 12.51 -13.77 7.63
CA ALA A 121 11.89 -13.06 8.76
C ALA A 121 10.61 -12.31 8.35
N HIS A 122 10.60 -11.59 7.23
CA HIS A 122 9.39 -10.90 6.76
C HIS A 122 8.25 -11.87 6.42
N VAL A 123 8.56 -12.97 5.71
CA VAL A 123 7.57 -14.00 5.40
C VAL A 123 7.05 -14.64 6.69
N THR A 124 7.93 -14.92 7.66
CA THR A 124 7.54 -15.44 8.97
C THR A 124 6.58 -14.50 9.72
N LEU A 125 6.84 -13.19 9.69
CA LEU A 125 5.94 -12.19 10.27
C LEU A 125 4.58 -12.17 9.56
N HIS A 126 4.59 -12.26 8.24
CA HIS A 126 3.38 -12.30 7.41
C HIS A 126 2.51 -13.52 7.75
N GLU A 127 3.09 -14.72 7.75
CA GLU A 127 2.36 -15.95 8.10
C GLU A 127 1.85 -15.95 9.55
N ALA A 128 2.59 -15.36 10.49
CA ALA A 128 2.13 -15.22 11.87
C ALA A 128 0.86 -14.36 11.99
N VAL A 129 0.73 -13.30 11.18
CA VAL A 129 -0.48 -12.48 11.13
C VAL A 129 -1.66 -13.29 10.60
N HIS A 130 -1.46 -14.16 9.61
CA HIS A 130 -2.50 -15.07 9.16
C HIS A 130 -2.94 -16.05 10.24
N CYS A 131 -2.01 -16.66 10.99
CA CYS A 131 -2.37 -17.52 12.13
C CYS A 131 -3.22 -16.76 13.15
N LEU A 132 -2.81 -15.53 13.50
CA LEU A 132 -3.56 -14.67 14.43
C LEU A 132 -4.96 -14.36 13.90
N LEU A 133 -5.10 -13.97 12.63
CA LEU A 133 -6.39 -13.65 12.02
C LEU A 133 -7.31 -14.88 11.95
N HIS A 134 -6.78 -16.05 11.57
CA HIS A 134 -7.56 -17.29 11.53
C HIS A 134 -8.07 -17.71 12.91
N GLN A 135 -7.26 -17.51 13.96
CA GLN A 135 -7.68 -17.76 15.35
C GLN A 135 -8.60 -16.67 15.89
N ALA A 136 -8.44 -15.42 15.45
CA ALA A 136 -9.27 -14.30 15.90
C ALA A 136 -10.65 -14.32 15.25
N LEU A 137 -10.77 -14.77 13.99
CA LEU A 137 -12.00 -14.76 13.21
C LEU A 137 -12.49 -16.19 12.83
N PRO A 138 -12.58 -17.14 13.78
CA PRO A 138 -12.94 -18.51 13.44
C PRO A 138 -14.40 -18.58 12.97
N GLY A 139 -14.62 -19.04 11.74
CA GLY A 139 -15.96 -19.22 11.18
C GLY A 139 -16.70 -17.93 10.84
N VAL A 140 -16.06 -16.76 10.92
CA VAL A 140 -16.67 -15.49 10.52
C VAL A 140 -16.90 -15.48 9.01
N ALA A 141 -18.14 -15.21 8.60
CA ALA A 141 -18.51 -15.17 7.20
C ALA A 141 -18.00 -13.90 6.50
N GLY A 142 -17.55 -14.06 5.25
CA GLY A 142 -17.33 -12.94 4.34
C GLY A 142 -16.14 -12.04 4.65
N VAL A 143 -15.15 -12.52 5.41
CA VAL A 143 -13.88 -11.78 5.60
C VAL A 143 -13.15 -11.72 4.26
N PRO A 144 -12.88 -10.52 3.71
CA PRO A 144 -12.33 -10.41 2.36
C PRO A 144 -10.81 -10.62 2.35
N ALA A 145 -10.27 -11.19 1.26
CA ALA A 145 -8.84 -11.50 1.16
C ALA A 145 -7.96 -10.23 1.22
N TRP A 146 -8.42 -9.09 0.70
CA TRP A 146 -7.68 -7.82 0.84
C TRP A 146 -7.43 -7.42 2.29
N PHE A 147 -8.32 -7.78 3.22
CA PHE A 147 -8.18 -7.44 4.64
C PHE A 147 -7.14 -8.36 5.29
N HIS A 148 -7.23 -9.67 5.04
CA HIS A 148 -6.23 -10.65 5.51
C HIS A 148 -4.83 -10.28 5.04
N GLU A 149 -4.69 -10.11 3.73
CA GLU A 149 -3.41 -9.92 3.07
C GLU A 149 -2.87 -8.52 3.29
N GLY A 150 -3.75 -7.52 3.30
CA GLY A 150 -3.37 -6.14 3.60
C GLY A 150 -2.82 -5.97 5.02
N LEU A 151 -3.42 -6.63 6.02
CA LEU A 151 -2.92 -6.60 7.40
C LEU A 151 -1.61 -7.38 7.55
N ALA A 152 -1.51 -8.55 6.91
CA ALA A 152 -0.28 -9.33 6.93
C ALA A 152 0.88 -8.55 6.30
N GLN A 153 0.64 -7.87 5.17
CA GLN A 153 1.62 -6.97 4.53
C GLN A 153 1.99 -5.75 5.40
N ASP A 154 1.00 -5.15 6.06
CA ASP A 154 1.22 -3.95 6.88
C ASP A 154 2.04 -4.25 8.14
N LEU A 155 1.70 -5.34 8.85
CA LEU A 155 2.33 -5.71 10.11
C LEU A 155 3.63 -6.49 9.93
N SER A 156 3.86 -7.13 8.77
CA SER A 156 5.15 -7.75 8.47
C SER A 156 6.23 -6.74 8.12
N GLY A 157 5.86 -5.50 7.78
CA GLY A 157 6.82 -4.45 7.38
C GLY A 157 7.50 -4.74 6.04
N GLU A 158 6.94 -5.66 5.24
CA GLU A 158 7.50 -6.19 3.99
C GLU A 158 7.69 -5.14 2.89
N TRP A 159 7.25 -3.90 3.11
CA TRP A 159 6.97 -3.01 2.00
C TRP A 159 7.27 -1.52 2.28
N ARG A 160 7.97 -0.86 1.35
CA ARG A 160 8.43 0.55 1.47
C ARG A 160 7.67 1.46 0.50
N PHE A 161 7.39 2.70 0.90
CA PHE A 161 6.65 3.71 0.11
C PHE A 161 7.00 3.83 -1.39
N ARG A 162 8.27 3.60 -1.78
CA ARG A 162 8.71 3.62 -3.20
C ARG A 162 7.98 2.61 -4.08
N ASP A 163 7.56 1.49 -3.51
CA ASP A 163 6.99 0.38 -4.26
C ASP A 163 5.54 0.72 -4.72
N THR A 164 4.89 1.75 -4.16
CA THR A 164 3.47 2.14 -4.37
C THR A 164 3.45 2.99 -5.61
N VAL A 165 4.42 3.91 -5.69
CA VAL A 165 4.69 4.70 -6.88
C VAL A 165 4.97 3.78 -8.07
N SER A 166 5.76 2.71 -7.90
CA SER A 166 6.02 1.73 -8.96
C SER A 166 4.73 1.05 -9.47
N LEU A 167 3.88 0.55 -8.56
CA LEU A 167 2.61 -0.09 -8.90
C LEU A 167 1.68 0.81 -9.74
N ILE A 168 1.65 2.09 -9.40
CA ILE A 168 0.84 3.09 -10.10
C ILE A 168 1.41 3.36 -11.48
N LEU A 169 2.74 3.48 -11.60
CA LEU A 169 3.42 3.77 -12.86
C LEU A 169 3.30 2.61 -13.87
N ASP A 170 3.15 1.37 -13.40
CA ASP A 170 2.84 0.19 -14.22
C ASP A 170 1.41 0.21 -14.82
N GLY A 171 0.63 1.27 -14.54
CA GLY A 171 -0.53 1.67 -15.34
C GLY A 171 -1.83 0.96 -15.02
N ARG A 172 -1.90 0.20 -13.91
CA ARG A 172 -3.12 -0.51 -13.49
C ARG A 172 -3.60 0.01 -12.14
N VAL A 173 -4.80 0.59 -12.13
CA VAL A 173 -5.47 1.02 -10.89
C VAL A 173 -5.80 -0.24 -10.05
N PRO A 174 -5.38 -0.27 -8.77
CA PRO A 174 -5.83 -1.25 -7.77
C PRO A 174 -7.34 -1.50 -7.79
N ASP A 175 -7.77 -2.76 -7.84
CA ASP A 175 -9.19 -3.14 -7.81
C ASP A 175 -9.45 -4.16 -6.68
N LEU A 176 -10.07 -3.70 -5.59
CA LEU A 176 -10.42 -4.56 -4.46
C LEU A 176 -11.44 -5.64 -4.81
N ALA A 177 -12.27 -5.44 -5.85
CA ALA A 177 -13.30 -6.42 -6.20
C ALA A 177 -12.71 -7.78 -6.59
N ARG A 178 -11.47 -7.78 -7.09
CA ARG A 178 -10.72 -8.99 -7.43
C ARG A 178 -10.14 -9.71 -6.21
N LEU A 179 -10.18 -9.09 -5.04
CA LEU A 179 -9.59 -9.57 -3.79
C LEU A 179 -10.65 -9.96 -2.74
N GLU A 180 -11.90 -10.12 -3.17
CA GLU A 180 -12.97 -10.65 -2.30
C GLU A 180 -13.02 -12.17 -2.28
N THR A 181 -12.58 -12.84 -3.36
CA THR A 181 -12.75 -14.29 -3.55
C THR A 181 -11.45 -15.10 -3.55
N GLY A 182 -10.28 -14.46 -3.56
CA GLY A 182 -8.97 -15.12 -3.53
C GLY A 182 -7.88 -14.36 -4.29
N PHE A 183 -6.63 -14.85 -4.19
CA PHE A 183 -5.46 -14.24 -4.84
C PHE A 183 -5.14 -14.89 -6.21
N PRO A 184 -4.62 -14.12 -7.19
CA PRO A 184 -4.30 -14.65 -8.52
C PRO A 184 -3.17 -15.68 -8.52
N SER A 185 -3.21 -16.67 -9.42
CA SER A 185 -2.13 -17.66 -9.60
C SER A 185 -0.87 -17.11 -10.29
N ASP A 186 -0.92 -15.92 -10.89
CA ASP A 186 0.20 -15.23 -11.54
C ASP A 186 0.95 -14.34 -10.52
N ALA A 187 2.26 -14.57 -10.36
CA ALA A 187 3.10 -13.89 -9.37
C ALA A 187 3.06 -12.36 -9.48
N ALA A 188 3.06 -11.81 -10.70
CA ALA A 188 3.00 -10.36 -10.90
C ALA A 188 1.63 -9.77 -10.52
N ARG A 189 0.56 -10.53 -10.72
CA ARG A 189 -0.80 -10.15 -10.30
C ARG A 189 -1.01 -10.34 -8.80
N ALA A 190 -0.37 -11.34 -8.20
CA ALA A 190 -0.35 -11.56 -6.76
C ALA A 190 0.35 -10.40 -6.03
N ASP A 191 1.50 -9.94 -6.54
CA ASP A 191 2.18 -8.76 -6.00
C ASP A 191 1.34 -7.48 -6.11
N GLN A 192 0.64 -7.30 -7.23
CA GLN A 192 -0.32 -6.18 -7.38
C GLN A 192 -1.48 -6.27 -6.38
N ALA A 193 -1.98 -7.48 -6.12
CA ALA A 193 -3.05 -7.78 -5.18
C ALA A 193 -2.62 -7.48 -3.72
N TYR A 194 -1.42 -7.89 -3.33
CA TYR A 194 -0.87 -7.65 -2.00
C TYR A 194 -0.79 -6.14 -1.70
N ARG A 195 -0.21 -5.38 -2.65
CA ARG A 195 -0.07 -3.93 -2.55
C ARG A 195 -1.42 -3.21 -2.49
N THR A 196 -2.42 -3.72 -3.21
CA THR A 196 -3.78 -3.19 -3.17
C THR A 196 -4.41 -3.39 -1.78
N GLY A 197 -4.25 -4.58 -1.18
CA GLY A 197 -4.71 -4.87 0.18
C GLY A 197 -4.08 -3.96 1.23
N LEU A 198 -2.75 -3.78 1.17
CA LEU A 198 -2.03 -2.87 2.06
C LEU A 198 -2.57 -1.44 2.02
N LEU A 199 -2.71 -0.88 0.80
CA LEU A 199 -3.27 0.45 0.61
C LEU A 199 -4.71 0.56 1.13
N ALA A 200 -5.50 -0.51 1.01
CA ALA A 200 -6.87 -0.55 1.51
C ALA A 200 -6.92 -0.47 3.04
N VAL A 201 -6.11 -1.28 3.74
CA VAL A 201 -5.99 -1.25 5.21
C VAL A 201 -5.49 0.11 5.70
N GLN A 202 -4.51 0.70 5.02
CA GLN A 202 -4.04 2.05 5.35
C GLN A 202 -5.14 3.09 5.16
N SER A 203 -5.88 3.03 4.05
CA SER A 203 -7.02 3.94 3.80
C SER A 203 -8.13 3.77 4.85
N LEU A 204 -8.38 2.54 5.29
CA LEU A 204 -9.33 2.23 6.34
C LEU A 204 -8.94 2.92 7.65
N ARG A 205 -7.67 2.82 8.06
CA ARG A 205 -7.15 3.52 9.25
C ARG A 205 -7.17 5.04 9.10
N ASP A 206 -6.80 5.54 7.92
CA ASP A 206 -6.81 6.98 7.63
C ASP A 206 -8.22 7.58 7.75
N TRP A 207 -9.26 6.81 7.41
CA TRP A 207 -10.64 7.30 7.42
C TRP A 207 -11.39 7.05 8.72
N HIS A 208 -11.03 6.01 9.46
CA HIS A 208 -11.81 5.54 10.61
C HIS A 208 -11.02 5.49 11.93
N GLY A 209 -9.75 5.89 11.91
CA GLY A 209 -8.87 5.87 13.09
C GLY A 209 -7.96 4.65 13.13
N ARG A 210 -6.87 4.75 13.90
CA ARG A 210 -5.86 3.68 14.00
C ARG A 210 -6.40 2.42 14.69
N ASP A 211 -7.39 2.56 15.56
CA ASP A 211 -8.07 1.49 16.30
C ASP A 211 -9.17 0.77 15.50
N VAL A 212 -9.38 1.13 14.22
CA VAL A 212 -10.45 0.53 13.40
C VAL A 212 -10.28 -0.98 13.22
N VAL A 213 -9.05 -1.47 13.11
CA VAL A 213 -8.75 -2.88 12.88
C VAL A 213 -9.15 -3.74 14.08
N PRO A 214 -8.67 -3.48 15.32
CA PRO A 214 -9.10 -4.27 16.46
C PRO A 214 -10.61 -4.15 16.71
N ARG A 215 -11.22 -2.99 16.46
CA ARG A 215 -12.68 -2.82 16.55
C ARG A 215 -13.45 -3.65 15.52
N LEU A 216 -12.96 -3.74 14.29
CA LEU A 216 -13.56 -4.57 13.24
C LEU A 216 -13.45 -6.05 13.57
N ILE A 217 -12.30 -6.48 14.08
CA ILE A 217 -12.11 -7.88 14.49
C ILE A 217 -13.06 -8.22 15.64
N ASP A 218 -13.16 -7.38 16.66
CA ASP A 218 -14.09 -7.60 17.78
C ASP A 218 -15.56 -7.64 17.33
N ALA A 219 -15.98 -6.67 16.50
CA ALA A 219 -17.34 -6.64 15.96
C ALA A 219 -17.62 -7.87 15.07
N ALA A 220 -16.70 -8.27 14.21
CA ALA A 220 -16.85 -9.43 13.33
C ALA A 220 -16.99 -10.73 14.12
N ARG A 221 -16.27 -10.88 15.24
CA ARG A 221 -16.41 -12.03 16.14
C ARG A 221 -17.78 -12.08 16.80
N ARG A 222 -18.28 -10.93 17.26
CA ARG A 222 -19.59 -10.83 17.90
C ARG A 222 -20.73 -11.11 16.93
N GLU A 223 -20.65 -10.56 15.72
CA GLU A 223 -21.70 -10.69 14.69
C GLU A 223 -21.61 -12.00 13.89
N GLY A 224 -20.43 -12.63 13.83
CA GLY A 224 -20.18 -13.79 12.97
C GLY A 224 -20.12 -13.46 11.47
N ASP A 225 -20.20 -12.17 11.11
CA ASP A 225 -20.22 -11.68 9.73
C ASP A 225 -19.41 -10.39 9.59
N PHE A 226 -18.44 -10.38 8.66
CA PHE A 226 -17.56 -9.24 8.45
C PHE A 226 -18.28 -8.02 7.86
N ARG A 227 -19.33 -8.22 7.06
CA ARG A 227 -20.11 -7.11 6.47
C ARG A 227 -20.90 -6.39 7.56
N ALA A 228 -21.48 -7.14 8.50
CA ALA A 228 -22.13 -6.58 9.68
C ALA A 228 -21.15 -5.75 10.52
N ALA A 229 -19.96 -6.28 10.77
CA ALA A 229 -18.90 -5.56 11.47
C ALA A 229 -18.47 -4.28 10.76
N MET A 230 -18.29 -4.33 9.43
CA MET A 230 -17.97 -3.14 8.62
C MET A 230 -19.05 -2.07 8.74
N ARG A 231 -20.34 -2.45 8.63
CA ARG A 231 -21.45 -1.52 8.84
C ARG A 231 -21.42 -0.89 10.22
N GLU A 232 -21.20 -1.70 11.26
CA GLU A 232 -21.21 -1.22 12.64
C GLU A 232 -20.05 -0.25 12.91
N VAL A 233 -18.83 -0.62 12.54
CA VAL A 233 -17.62 0.13 12.91
C VAL A 233 -17.40 1.34 12.00
N THR A 234 -17.68 1.20 10.70
CA THR A 234 -17.39 2.23 9.69
C THR A 234 -18.62 3.03 9.24
N GLY A 235 -19.82 2.52 9.52
CA GLY A 235 -21.07 3.06 8.99
C GLY A 235 -21.31 2.74 7.50
N ALA A 236 -20.44 1.95 6.86
CA ALA A 236 -20.46 1.69 5.43
C ALA A 236 -20.52 0.19 5.10
N GLU A 237 -21.21 -0.13 4.00
CA GLU A 237 -21.10 -1.45 3.38
C GLU A 237 -19.70 -1.67 2.80
N PRO A 238 -19.19 -2.92 2.76
CA PRO A 238 -17.92 -3.23 2.11
C PRO A 238 -17.84 -2.74 0.66
N ALA A 239 -18.95 -2.80 -0.09
CA ALA A 239 -19.01 -2.29 -1.45
C ALA A 239 -18.81 -0.76 -1.53
N ALA A 240 -19.40 0.00 -0.60
CA ALA A 240 -19.24 1.44 -0.55
C ALA A 240 -17.80 1.83 -0.17
N PHE A 241 -17.17 1.09 0.74
CA PHE A 241 -15.75 1.26 1.06
C PHE A 241 -14.87 1.06 -0.18
N ARG A 242 -15.10 -0.01 -0.95
CA ARG A 242 -14.38 -0.29 -2.20
C ARG A 242 -14.48 0.84 -3.22
N GLU A 243 -15.69 1.36 -3.44
CA GLU A 243 -15.91 2.46 -4.39
C GLU A 243 -15.18 3.73 -3.95
N ARG A 244 -15.27 4.06 -2.66
CA ARG A 244 -14.55 5.19 -2.07
C ARG A 244 -13.03 5.01 -2.20
N PHE A 245 -12.52 3.81 -1.98
CA PHE A 245 -11.11 3.47 -2.16
C PHE A 245 -10.66 3.62 -3.61
N ALA A 246 -11.38 3.03 -4.56
CA ALA A 246 -11.06 3.16 -5.98
C ALA A 246 -11.06 4.64 -6.42
N GLY A 247 -12.00 5.43 -5.88
CA GLY A 247 -12.04 6.88 -6.06
C GLY A 247 -10.81 7.61 -5.48
N SER A 248 -10.41 7.30 -4.25
CA SER A 248 -9.28 7.96 -3.58
C SER A 248 -7.95 7.66 -4.27
N VAL A 249 -7.73 6.41 -4.66
CA VAL A 249 -6.53 5.97 -5.40
C VAL A 249 -6.46 6.68 -6.75
N ARG A 250 -7.57 6.75 -7.49
CA ARG A 250 -7.64 7.48 -8.77
C ARG A 250 -7.33 8.97 -8.62
N LEU A 251 -7.83 9.63 -7.58
CA LEU A 251 -7.57 11.06 -7.36
C LEU A 251 -6.11 11.32 -6.98
N ARG A 252 -5.57 10.51 -6.06
CA ARG A 252 -4.21 10.67 -5.53
C ARG A 252 -3.14 10.36 -6.57
N PHE A 253 -3.40 9.37 -7.43
CA PHE A 253 -2.39 8.77 -8.28
C PHE A 253 -2.71 8.77 -9.78
N GLY A 254 -3.94 9.15 -10.17
CA GLY A 254 -4.35 9.16 -11.58
C GLY A 254 -3.55 10.12 -12.45
N TRP A 255 -2.98 11.19 -11.88
CA TRP A 255 -2.10 12.10 -12.60
C TRP A 255 -0.74 11.48 -12.93
N LEU A 256 -0.20 10.59 -12.08
CA LEU A 256 1.02 9.82 -12.36
C LEU A 256 0.79 8.85 -13.53
N VAL A 257 -0.34 8.14 -13.51
CA VAL A 257 -0.77 7.26 -14.61
C VAL A 257 -1.00 8.06 -15.90
N ALA A 258 -1.58 9.27 -15.80
CA ALA A 258 -1.74 10.13 -16.97
C ALA A 258 -0.38 10.56 -17.52
N ALA A 259 0.58 10.91 -16.67
CA ALA A 259 1.92 11.35 -17.06
C ALA A 259 2.72 10.29 -17.83
N THR A 260 2.49 8.99 -17.56
CA THR A 260 3.17 7.89 -18.27
C THR A 260 2.55 7.53 -19.62
N ARG A 261 1.38 8.08 -19.97
CA ARG A 261 0.70 7.80 -21.24
C ARG A 261 1.24 8.69 -22.37
N TRP A 262 1.54 8.07 -23.52
CA TRP A 262 2.03 8.73 -24.75
C TRP A 262 1.25 9.98 -25.20
N PRO A 263 -0.09 10.04 -25.11
CA PRO A 263 -0.85 11.26 -25.44
C PRO A 263 -0.48 12.49 -24.59
N THR A 264 0.00 12.31 -23.36
CA THR A 264 0.37 13.42 -22.47
C THR A 264 1.56 14.20 -23.01
N PHE A 265 2.50 13.53 -23.68
CA PHE A 265 3.58 14.20 -24.40
C PHE A 265 3.02 15.17 -25.46
N PHE A 266 2.04 14.73 -26.26
CA PHE A 266 1.43 15.57 -27.28
C PHE A 266 0.63 16.74 -26.70
N VAL A 267 -0.04 16.55 -25.56
CA VAL A 267 -0.72 17.64 -24.83
C VAL A 267 0.29 18.69 -24.33
N LEU A 268 1.40 18.25 -23.74
CA LEU A 268 2.47 19.15 -23.28
C LEU A 268 3.14 19.89 -24.44
N LEU A 269 3.40 19.18 -25.54
CA LEU A 269 3.95 19.77 -26.76
C LEU A 269 2.98 20.81 -27.36
N ALA A 270 1.69 20.52 -27.42
CA ALA A 270 0.67 21.44 -27.89
C ALA A 270 0.56 22.68 -26.98
N ALA A 271 0.63 22.50 -25.67
CA ALA A 271 0.63 23.60 -24.71
C ALA A 271 1.88 24.50 -24.86
N ALA A 272 3.07 23.90 -25.04
CA ALA A 272 4.32 24.62 -25.28
C ALA A 272 4.27 25.40 -26.61
N ALA A 273 3.75 24.79 -27.67
CA ALA A 273 3.55 25.44 -28.97
C ALA A 273 2.56 26.62 -28.86
N ALA A 274 1.43 26.43 -28.18
CA ALA A 274 0.46 27.50 -27.94
C ALA A 274 1.07 28.66 -27.13
N ALA A 275 1.82 28.36 -26.07
CA ALA A 275 2.53 29.36 -25.28
C ALA A 275 3.56 30.13 -26.12
N GLY A 276 4.31 29.42 -26.97
CA GLY A 276 5.26 30.02 -27.92
C GLY A 276 4.58 30.96 -28.92
N ILE A 277 3.44 30.55 -29.49
CA ILE A 277 2.63 31.38 -30.40
C ILE A 277 2.11 32.63 -29.68
N VAL A 278 1.60 32.50 -28.45
CA VAL A 278 1.12 33.63 -27.66
C VAL A 278 2.26 34.58 -27.30
N ALA A 279 3.41 34.05 -26.87
CA ALA A 279 4.59 34.85 -26.55
C ALA A 279 5.10 35.61 -27.78
N ARG A 280 5.15 34.95 -28.94
CA ARG A 280 5.50 35.58 -30.22
C ARG A 280 4.51 36.68 -30.59
N ARG A 281 3.21 36.40 -30.56
CA ARG A 281 2.17 37.42 -30.84
C ARG A 281 2.24 38.61 -29.90
N ARG A 282 2.58 38.39 -28.62
CA ARG A 282 2.78 39.48 -27.65
C ARG A 282 4.03 40.31 -27.96
N ARG A 283 5.14 39.66 -28.37
CA ARG A 283 6.37 40.35 -28.79
C ARG A 283 6.16 41.14 -30.08
N ASP A 284 5.51 40.55 -31.06
CA ASP A 284 5.21 41.19 -32.36
C ASP A 284 4.31 42.41 -32.14
N ARG A 285 3.25 42.30 -31.32
CA ARG A 285 2.40 43.44 -30.95
C ARG A 285 3.17 44.57 -30.25
N ARG A 286 4.11 44.24 -29.36
CA ARG A 286 4.98 45.23 -28.71
C ARG A 286 5.91 45.93 -29.71
N ARG A 287 6.38 45.21 -30.73
CA ARG A 287 7.27 45.74 -31.76
C ARG A 287 6.54 46.68 -32.74
N PHE A 288 5.31 46.34 -33.13
CA PHE A 288 4.49 47.22 -33.96
C PHE A 288 4.05 48.49 -33.22
N ALA A 289 3.70 48.39 -31.93
CA ALA A 289 3.39 49.56 -31.12
C ALA A 289 4.58 50.55 -31.00
N ALA A 290 5.82 50.06 -31.05
CA ALA A 290 7.02 50.90 -31.04
C ALA A 290 7.35 51.54 -32.41
N LEU A 291 6.74 51.07 -33.50
CA LEU A 291 6.90 51.63 -34.84
C LEU A 291 5.88 52.74 -35.13
N ASP A 292 4.66 52.63 -34.58
CA ASP A 292 3.64 53.70 -34.68
C ASP A 292 4.01 54.96 -33.87
N ASP A 293 4.88 54.83 -32.86
CA ASP A 293 5.39 55.95 -32.05
C ASP A 293 6.62 56.65 -32.67
N ARG A 294 7.10 56.22 -33.84
CA ARG A 294 8.15 56.95 -34.56
C ARG A 294 7.55 58.21 -35.20
N PRO A 295 8.00 59.42 -34.85
CA PRO A 295 7.55 60.63 -35.52
C PRO A 295 7.90 60.57 -37.01
N PRO A 296 7.03 61.06 -37.90
CA PRO A 296 7.27 61.01 -39.34
C PRO A 296 8.60 61.71 -39.66
N GLU A 297 9.46 61.02 -40.43
CA GLU A 297 10.67 61.62 -40.98
C GLU A 297 10.28 62.86 -41.78
N ARG A 298 10.75 64.03 -41.32
CA ARG A 298 10.54 65.27 -42.07
C ARG A 298 11.35 65.15 -43.36
N PRO A 299 10.74 65.41 -44.54
CA PRO A 299 11.50 65.43 -45.78
C PRO A 299 12.60 66.49 -45.65
N GLU A 300 13.83 66.06 -45.92
CA GLU A 300 15.00 66.94 -45.99
C GLU A 300 14.81 67.84 -47.20
N ILE A 301 14.50 69.12 -46.94
CA ILE A 301 14.32 70.12 -47.99
C ILE A 301 15.72 70.49 -48.47
N GLU A 302 16.12 69.98 -49.62
CA GLU A 302 17.32 70.46 -50.33
C GLU A 302 17.13 71.94 -50.67
N PRO A 303 18.08 72.83 -50.29
CA PRO A 303 17.98 74.24 -50.62
C PRO A 303 18.16 74.45 -52.13
N GLU A 304 17.26 75.22 -52.73
CA GLU A 304 17.35 75.64 -54.14
C GLU A 304 18.66 76.42 -54.40
N PRO A 305 19.35 76.16 -55.52
CA PRO A 305 20.53 76.91 -55.90
C PRO A 305 20.16 78.32 -56.39
N GLN A 306 20.93 79.32 -55.94
CA GLN A 306 20.82 80.74 -56.33
C GLN A 306 21.48 81.01 -57.70
#